data_AF-A0A6I3F2E9-F1
#
_entry.id   AF-A0A6I3F2E9-F1
#
_cell.length_a   1.000
_cell.length_b   1.000
_cell.length_c   1.000
_cell.angle_alpha   90.00
_cell.angle_beta   90.00
_cell.angle_gamma   90.00
#
_symmetry.space_group_name_H-M   'P 1'
#
loop_
_entity.id
_entity.type
_entity.pdbx_description
1 polymer ?
#
loop_
_entity_poly.entity_id
_entity_poly.type
_entity_poly.pdbx_seq_one_letter_code
_entity_poly.pdbx_strand_id
1 'polypeptide(L)'
;MELTPQAIRSTDFKTVKRGYDPNEVDAFKDEVAAALEAAHGQATAMESRARAAVGRLQELSQQTPAAARSAAPNREDAPVHGVTPPAGLPVGDTEVISRTLLLAQRTADTAVAEARAEAQSVTSGARDEASRVVDSARSMAARMIDEAKAEARRSKEDELTLAENEVQGLLARRDFLLSDVDQLEQYVQAQRERLRDTAVELHEIVERVPGGLADMRRPLLSASAEPVVRRSAAPAAAAPAAPAPTAAVAPAASAFELDADDDPMSLFAPDDVPTGEVPLTASMPMDAGHGITAEVPIIRPGSKNDPFRIGGDELR
;
A
#
# COMPACT_ATOMS: atom_id res chain seq x y z
N MET A 1 24.56 20.83 -8.93
CA MET A 1 23.18 21.13 -8.52
C MET A 1 22.73 19.92 -7.72
N GLU A 2 22.69 20.04 -6.40
CA GLU A 2 22.30 18.92 -5.53
C GLU A 2 20.79 18.72 -5.70
N LEU A 3 20.38 17.60 -6.32
CA LEU A 3 18.96 17.21 -6.36
C LEU A 3 18.57 16.80 -4.94
N THR A 4 17.85 17.65 -4.23
CA THR A 4 17.24 17.27 -2.95
C THR A 4 15.87 16.63 -3.20
N PRO A 5 15.43 15.68 -2.37
CA PRO A 5 14.12 15.07 -2.53
C PRO A 5 12.96 16.09 -2.53
N GLN A 6 13.08 17.14 -1.72
CA GLN A 6 12.12 18.25 -1.69
C GLN A 6 12.13 19.06 -2.99
N ALA A 7 13.29 19.29 -3.62
CA ALA A 7 13.37 19.99 -4.89
C ALA A 7 12.65 19.22 -6.01
N ILE A 8 12.71 17.89 -6.01
CA ILE A 8 12.02 17.04 -7.00
C ILE A 8 10.51 17.17 -6.84
N ARG A 9 9.99 17.11 -5.61
CA ARG A 9 8.55 17.29 -5.33
C ARG A 9 8.05 18.67 -5.78
N SER A 10 8.82 19.72 -5.55
CA SER A 10 8.45 21.10 -5.90
C SER A 10 8.81 21.52 -7.33
N THR A 11 9.22 20.61 -8.21
CA THR A 11 9.56 20.97 -9.60
C THR A 11 8.29 21.07 -10.44
N ASP A 12 8.01 22.23 -11.03
CA ASP A 12 6.87 22.44 -11.92
C ASP A 12 7.27 22.33 -13.40
N PHE A 13 6.46 21.59 -14.17
CA PHE A 13 6.64 21.43 -15.61
C PHE A 13 5.57 22.21 -16.39
N LYS A 14 5.94 22.75 -17.55
CA LYS A 14 5.00 23.45 -18.44
C LYS A 14 4.11 22.44 -19.17
N THR A 15 2.79 22.63 -19.11
CA THR A 15 1.84 21.80 -19.86
C THR A 15 1.80 22.20 -21.34
N VAL A 16 1.85 21.20 -22.22
CA VAL A 16 1.81 21.36 -23.69
C VAL A 16 0.66 20.53 -24.27
N LYS A 17 0.12 20.94 -25.44
CA LYS A 17 -1.07 20.34 -26.08
C LYS A 17 -0.96 18.83 -26.35
N ARG A 18 0.26 18.29 -26.45
CA ARG A 18 0.57 16.86 -26.39
C ARG A 18 1.74 16.67 -25.45
N GLY A 19 1.52 16.00 -24.33
CA GLY A 19 2.50 15.71 -23.30
C GLY A 19 2.05 14.55 -22.42
N TYR A 20 2.89 14.18 -21.47
CA TYR A 20 2.56 13.22 -20.42
C TYR A 20 1.41 13.75 -19.54
N ASP A 21 0.62 12.85 -18.95
CA ASP A 21 -0.42 13.21 -18.00
C ASP A 21 0.23 13.84 -16.76
N PRO A 22 -0.16 15.07 -16.36
CA PRO A 22 0.36 15.71 -15.15
C PRO A 22 0.26 14.83 -13.90
N ASN A 23 -0.82 14.05 -13.76
CA ASN A 23 -1.05 13.23 -12.58
C ASN A 23 -0.04 12.07 -12.49
N GLU A 24 0.27 11.43 -13.63
CA GLU A 24 1.28 10.37 -13.70
C GLU A 24 2.69 10.91 -13.42
N VAL A 25 2.99 12.11 -13.92
CA VAL A 25 4.26 12.78 -13.68
C VAL A 25 4.42 13.14 -12.19
N ASP A 26 3.37 13.62 -11.53
CA ASP A 26 3.41 13.91 -10.10
C ASP A 26 3.55 12.65 -9.24
N ALA A 27 2.84 11.56 -9.59
CA ALA A 27 3.03 10.26 -8.94
C ALA A 27 4.47 9.75 -9.07
N PHE A 28 5.07 9.88 -10.26
CA PHE A 28 6.46 9.51 -10.50
C PHE A 28 7.45 10.40 -9.74
N LYS A 29 7.18 11.71 -9.62
CA LYS A 29 8.01 12.62 -8.80
C LYS A 29 8.01 12.20 -7.33
N ASP A 30 6.87 11.77 -6.80
CA ASP A 30 6.78 11.28 -5.43
C ASP A 30 7.55 9.97 -5.22
N GLU A 31 7.45 9.03 -6.17
CA GLU A 31 8.21 7.78 -6.15
C GLU A 31 9.73 8.03 -6.19
N VAL A 32 10.19 8.87 -7.11
CA VAL A 32 11.62 9.22 -7.24
C VAL A 32 12.12 9.97 -6.00
N ALA A 33 11.32 10.87 -5.44
CA ALA A 33 11.68 11.57 -4.20
C ALA A 33 11.79 10.60 -3.02
N ALA A 34 10.86 9.65 -2.88
CA ALA A 34 10.91 8.62 -1.85
C ALA A 34 12.11 7.67 -2.01
N ALA A 35 12.42 7.27 -3.25
CA ALA A 35 13.59 6.44 -3.55
C ALA A 35 14.90 7.16 -3.21
N LEU A 36 14.99 8.47 -3.48
CA LEU A 36 16.15 9.28 -3.15
C LEU A 36 16.30 9.49 -1.63
N GLU A 37 15.20 9.71 -0.90
CA GLU A 37 15.19 9.74 0.57
C GLU A 37 15.68 8.41 1.16
N ALA A 38 15.20 7.29 0.62
CA ALA A 38 15.62 5.95 1.05
C ALA A 38 17.11 5.71 0.77
N ALA A 39 17.61 6.08 -0.41
CA ALA A 39 19.02 5.95 -0.77
C ALA A 39 19.93 6.81 0.14
N HIS A 40 19.51 8.04 0.46
CA HIS A 40 20.24 8.90 1.38
C HIS A 40 20.24 8.36 2.81
N GLY A 41 19.10 7.80 3.27
CA GLY A 41 18.99 7.09 4.53
C GLY A 41 19.90 5.85 4.60
N GLN A 42 19.99 5.08 3.51
CA GLN A 42 20.90 3.93 3.42
C GLN A 42 22.37 4.36 3.44
N ALA A 43 22.75 5.42 2.73
CA ALA A 43 24.11 5.94 2.73
C ALA A 43 24.55 6.42 4.12
N THR A 44 23.71 7.17 4.82
CA THR A 44 23.99 7.63 6.20
C THR A 44 24.00 6.48 7.21
N ALA A 45 23.14 5.47 7.04
CA ALA A 45 23.16 4.25 7.85
C ALA A 45 24.44 3.42 7.59
N MET A 46 24.90 3.33 6.34
CA MET A 46 26.15 2.65 6.01
C MET A 46 27.36 3.40 6.55
N GLU A 47 27.40 4.72 6.45
CA GLU A 47 28.48 5.55 6.97
C GLU A 47 28.56 5.45 8.51
N SER A 48 27.43 5.54 9.21
CA SER A 48 27.40 5.38 10.67
C SER A 48 27.84 3.98 11.12
N ARG A 49 27.42 2.92 10.40
CA ARG A 49 27.89 1.55 10.64
C ARG A 49 29.38 1.38 10.37
N ALA A 50 29.90 1.96 9.29
CA ALA A 50 31.32 1.93 8.97
C ALA A 50 32.14 2.65 10.05
N ARG A 51 31.67 3.83 10.50
CA ARG A 51 32.31 4.59 11.57
C ARG A 51 32.31 3.84 12.90
N ALA A 52 31.21 3.17 13.24
CA ALA A 52 31.12 2.33 14.44
C ALA A 52 32.02 1.09 14.34
N ALA A 53 32.15 0.47 13.16
CA ALA A 53 33.07 -0.65 12.95
C ALA A 53 34.53 -0.21 13.09
N VAL A 54 34.91 0.94 12.54
CA VAL A 54 36.25 1.52 12.68
C VAL A 54 36.56 1.87 14.14
N GLY A 55 35.60 2.45 14.86
CA GLY A 55 35.74 2.74 16.30
C GLY A 55 36.01 1.48 17.13
N ARG A 56 35.28 0.39 16.86
CA ARG A 56 35.50 -0.92 17.52
C ARG A 56 36.89 -1.51 17.23
N LEU A 57 37.37 -1.38 15.99
CA LEU A 57 38.71 -1.83 15.61
C LEU A 57 39.80 -1.02 16.31
N GLN A 58 39.62 0.30 16.45
CA GLN A 58 40.54 1.16 17.18
C GLN A 58 40.57 0.80 18.68
N GLU A 59 39.41 0.56 19.29
CA GLU A 59 39.32 0.16 20.70
C GLU A 59 40.03 -1.18 20.97
N LEU A 60 39.82 -2.20 20.12
CA LEU A 60 40.54 -3.48 20.18
C LEU A 60 42.06 -3.29 20.02
N SER A 61 42.49 -2.40 19.13
CA SER A 61 43.92 -2.11 18.94
C SER A 61 44.55 -1.41 20.16
N GLN A 62 43.82 -0.51 20.81
CA GLN A 62 44.26 0.21 22.02
C GLN A 62 44.24 -0.67 23.28
N GLN A 63 43.42 -1.73 23.30
CA GLN A 63 43.43 -2.73 24.38
C GLN A 63 44.54 -3.78 24.22
N THR A 64 45.17 -3.88 23.03
CA THR A 64 46.25 -4.84 22.74
C THR A 64 47.69 -4.48 23.24
N PRO A 65 48.03 -3.33 23.86
CA PRO A 65 49.39 -3.11 24.39
C PRO A 65 49.74 -3.92 25.67
N ALA A 66 48.80 -4.66 26.28
CA ALA A 66 49.03 -5.36 27.54
C ALA A 66 49.11 -6.89 27.42
N ALA A 67 48.39 -7.53 26.49
CA ALA A 67 48.40 -8.99 26.36
C ALA A 67 49.68 -9.56 25.69
N ALA A 68 50.39 -8.75 24.90
CA ALA A 68 51.66 -9.14 24.27
C ALA A 68 52.91 -8.92 25.16
N ARG A 69 52.76 -8.36 26.37
CA ARG A 69 53.88 -8.17 27.33
C ARG A 69 53.86 -9.15 28.51
N SER A 70 52.88 -10.03 28.60
CA SER A 70 52.78 -11.04 29.68
C SER A 70 52.87 -12.49 29.20
N ALA A 71 53.05 -12.72 27.89
CA ALA A 71 53.44 -14.02 27.35
C ALA A 71 54.95 -14.02 27.05
N ALA A 72 55.74 -14.15 28.12
CA ALA A 72 57.16 -14.50 28.00
C ALA A 72 57.28 -15.91 27.37
N PRO A 73 58.22 -16.13 26.44
CA PRO A 73 58.60 -17.46 26.05
C PRO A 73 59.58 -18.00 27.11
N ASN A 74 59.13 -18.94 27.94
CA ASN A 74 60.04 -19.88 28.59
C ASN A 74 60.69 -20.74 27.49
N ARG A 75 61.87 -20.34 27.05
CA ARG A 75 62.92 -21.22 26.52
C ARG A 75 64.22 -20.83 27.22
N GLU A 76 64.44 -21.42 28.38
CA GLU A 76 65.78 -21.58 28.92
C GLU A 76 66.35 -22.93 28.45
N ASP A 77 67.63 -22.85 28.08
CA ASP A 77 68.66 -23.89 28.11
C ASP A 77 68.69 -25.01 27.07
N ALA A 78 69.44 -24.73 25.99
CA ALA A 78 70.48 -25.66 25.52
C ALA A 78 71.78 -24.86 25.24
N PRO A 79 72.95 -25.34 25.71
CA PRO A 79 74.19 -24.55 25.75
C PRO A 79 74.81 -24.39 24.35
N VAL A 80 75.11 -23.15 23.99
CA VAL A 80 75.93 -22.82 22.81
C VAL A 80 77.40 -23.08 23.16
N HIS A 81 77.82 -24.34 23.09
CA HIS A 81 79.23 -24.69 23.11
C HIS A 81 79.85 -24.31 21.76
N GLY A 82 80.74 -23.32 21.78
CA GLY A 82 81.70 -23.10 20.71
C GLY A 82 82.64 -24.31 20.64
N VAL A 83 82.39 -25.19 19.67
CA VAL A 83 83.32 -26.25 19.30
C VAL A 83 83.92 -25.88 17.95
N THR A 84 85.19 -25.48 18.03
CA THR A 84 86.24 -25.62 17.03
C THR A 84 85.99 -26.79 16.07
N PRO A 85 86.20 -26.65 14.75
CA PRO A 85 86.05 -27.77 13.84
C PRO A 85 87.16 -28.80 14.09
N PRO A 86 86.85 -30.08 14.36
CA PRO A 86 87.81 -31.15 14.15
C PRO A 86 87.62 -31.73 12.76
N ALA A 87 88.73 -31.82 12.05
CA ALA A 87 88.88 -32.69 10.90
C ALA A 87 88.55 -34.15 11.26
N GLY A 88 88.02 -34.90 10.28
CA GLY A 88 88.05 -36.36 10.26
C GLY A 88 86.67 -37.03 10.32
N LEU A 89 86.18 -37.49 9.16
CA LEU A 89 85.08 -38.44 9.03
C LEU A 89 85.54 -39.85 9.44
N PRO A 90 84.88 -40.54 10.39
CA PRO A 90 84.87 -41.99 10.42
C PRO A 90 83.65 -42.53 9.64
N VAL A 91 83.88 -43.56 8.83
CA VAL A 91 82.95 -44.09 7.82
C VAL A 91 81.84 -44.98 8.46
N GLY A 92 81.07 -44.46 9.41
CA GLY A 92 79.98 -45.19 10.12
C GLY A 92 78.63 -44.47 10.22
N ASP A 93 78.53 -43.20 9.80
CA ASP A 93 77.36 -42.34 10.08
C ASP A 93 76.21 -42.44 9.05
N THR A 94 76.45 -43.07 7.90
CA THR A 94 75.47 -43.15 6.79
C THR A 94 74.24 -43.99 7.14
N GLU A 95 74.39 -45.03 7.96
CA GLU A 95 73.28 -45.89 8.41
C GLU A 95 72.38 -45.17 9.44
N VAL A 96 72.98 -44.36 10.31
CA VAL A 96 72.22 -43.55 11.29
C VAL A 96 71.46 -42.42 10.59
N ILE A 97 72.10 -41.76 9.62
CA ILE A 97 71.48 -40.70 8.81
C ILE A 97 70.30 -41.27 8.00
N SER A 98 70.49 -42.39 7.31
CA SER A 98 69.42 -43.04 6.53
C SER A 98 68.25 -43.53 7.39
N ARG A 99 68.52 -44.09 8.58
CA ARG A 99 67.47 -44.48 9.54
C ARG A 99 66.69 -43.27 10.06
N THR A 100 67.38 -42.16 10.31
CA THR A 100 66.76 -40.91 10.77
C THR A 100 65.91 -40.27 9.66
N LEU A 101 66.39 -40.28 8.41
CA LEU A 101 65.63 -39.81 7.25
C LEU A 101 64.38 -40.65 7.00
N LEU A 102 64.47 -41.98 7.15
CA LEU A 102 63.29 -42.86 7.03
C LEU A 102 62.27 -42.61 8.13
N LEU A 103 62.72 -42.38 9.37
CA LEU A 103 61.82 -42.00 10.46
C LEU A 103 61.16 -40.65 10.17
N ALA A 104 61.95 -39.65 9.75
CA ALA A 104 61.46 -38.33 9.39
C ALA A 104 60.45 -38.38 8.23
N GLN A 105 60.73 -39.18 7.20
CA GLN A 105 59.82 -39.40 6.08
C GLN A 105 58.53 -40.07 6.55
N ARG A 106 58.61 -41.11 7.38
CA ARG A 106 57.44 -41.76 7.93
C ARG A 106 56.60 -40.81 8.79
N THR A 107 57.25 -39.97 9.61
CA THR A 107 56.53 -38.95 10.40
C THR A 107 55.90 -37.87 9.52
N ALA A 108 56.53 -37.51 8.40
CA ALA A 108 55.95 -36.58 7.43
C ALA A 108 54.74 -37.20 6.73
N ASP A 109 54.83 -38.46 6.30
CA ASP A 109 53.72 -39.18 5.67
C ASP A 109 52.53 -39.34 6.61
N THR A 110 52.77 -39.64 7.90
CA THR A 110 51.69 -39.70 8.91
C THR A 110 51.08 -38.32 9.15
N ALA A 111 51.90 -37.27 9.26
CA ALA A 111 51.38 -35.90 9.42
C ALA A 111 50.56 -35.45 8.20
N VAL A 112 50.96 -35.83 6.98
CA VAL A 112 50.19 -35.56 5.76
C VAL A 112 48.88 -36.34 5.74
N ALA A 113 48.88 -37.61 6.17
CA ALA A 113 47.67 -38.41 6.25
C ALA A 113 46.66 -37.83 7.27
N GLU A 114 47.15 -37.43 8.45
CA GLU A 114 46.35 -36.78 9.49
C GLU A 114 45.79 -35.43 9.02
N ALA A 115 46.62 -34.58 8.43
CA ALA A 115 46.17 -33.29 7.89
C ALA A 115 45.12 -33.45 6.78
N ARG A 116 45.25 -34.49 5.93
CA ARG A 116 44.24 -34.80 4.91
C ARG A 116 42.93 -35.30 5.52
N ALA A 117 43.00 -36.14 6.55
CA ALA A 117 41.81 -36.62 7.25
C ALA A 117 41.09 -35.48 7.99
N GLU A 118 41.83 -34.59 8.65
CA GLU A 118 41.29 -33.41 9.30
C GLU A 118 40.68 -32.45 8.28
N ALA A 119 41.37 -32.15 7.18
CA ALA A 119 40.83 -31.33 6.10
C ALA A 119 39.53 -31.95 5.54
N GLN A 120 39.49 -33.26 5.32
CA GLN A 120 38.29 -33.93 4.84
C GLN A 120 37.13 -33.79 5.83
N SER A 121 37.38 -33.98 7.13
CA SER A 121 36.41 -33.77 8.21
C SER A 121 35.86 -32.34 8.26
N VAL A 122 36.73 -31.34 8.17
CA VAL A 122 36.35 -29.93 8.11
C VAL A 122 35.49 -29.65 6.88
N THR A 123 35.88 -30.17 5.70
CA THR A 123 35.08 -29.96 4.49
C THR A 123 33.74 -30.71 4.50
N SER A 124 33.63 -31.87 5.14
CA SER A 124 32.32 -32.54 5.31
C SER A 124 31.43 -31.76 6.28
N GLY A 125 31.97 -31.31 7.43
CA GLY A 125 31.23 -30.51 8.39
C GLY A 125 30.73 -29.18 7.79
N ALA A 126 31.57 -28.51 6.99
CA ALA A 126 31.19 -27.30 6.28
C ALA A 126 30.08 -27.55 5.24
N ARG A 127 30.11 -28.69 4.52
CA ARG A 127 29.07 -29.06 3.56
C ARG A 127 27.75 -29.39 4.24
N ASP A 128 27.78 -30.12 5.34
CA ASP A 128 26.58 -30.47 6.11
C ASP A 128 25.91 -29.21 6.68
N GLU A 129 26.72 -28.30 7.22
CA GLU A 129 26.20 -27.03 7.75
C GLU A 129 25.65 -26.13 6.64
N ALA A 130 26.34 -26.05 5.49
CA ALA A 130 25.81 -25.35 4.33
C ALA A 130 24.47 -25.94 3.85
N SER A 131 24.34 -27.27 3.83
CA SER A 131 23.06 -27.92 3.48
C SER A 131 21.97 -27.54 4.46
N ARG A 132 22.23 -27.60 5.78
CA ARG A 132 21.25 -27.21 6.81
C ARG A 132 20.80 -25.76 6.67
N VAL A 133 21.72 -24.85 6.39
CA VAL A 133 21.40 -23.42 6.18
C VAL A 133 20.52 -23.26 4.94
N VAL A 134 20.86 -23.93 3.83
CA VAL A 134 20.05 -23.87 2.61
C VAL A 134 18.66 -24.47 2.83
N ASP A 135 18.54 -25.60 3.52
CA ASP A 135 17.26 -26.24 3.79
C ASP A 135 16.39 -25.40 4.74
N SER A 136 17.01 -24.78 5.76
CA SER A 136 16.35 -23.81 6.63
C SER A 136 15.86 -22.59 5.85
N ALA A 137 16.70 -21.99 5.01
CA ALA A 137 16.34 -20.86 4.17
C ALA A 137 15.20 -21.19 3.19
N ARG A 138 15.23 -22.38 2.58
CA ARG A 138 14.15 -22.88 1.72
C ARG A 138 12.84 -23.08 2.48
N SER A 139 12.90 -23.63 3.69
CA SER A 139 11.73 -23.82 4.55
C SER A 139 11.11 -22.48 4.98
N MET A 140 11.94 -21.51 5.37
CA MET A 140 11.49 -20.15 5.69
C MET A 140 10.86 -19.46 4.47
N ALA A 141 11.50 -19.54 3.30
CA ALA A 141 10.97 -18.97 2.07
C ALA A 141 9.63 -19.61 1.67
N ALA A 142 9.48 -20.93 1.80
CA ALA A 142 8.23 -21.62 1.54
C ALA A 142 7.11 -21.14 2.47
N ARG A 143 7.39 -21.01 3.78
CA ARG A 143 6.43 -20.47 4.76
C ARG A 143 6.02 -19.04 4.43
N MET A 144 6.95 -18.17 4.07
CA MET A 144 6.65 -16.78 3.69
C MET A 144 5.76 -16.72 2.44
N ILE A 145 6.00 -17.58 1.45
CA ILE A 145 5.16 -17.66 0.24
C ILE A 145 3.75 -18.14 0.59
N ASP A 146 3.63 -19.15 1.44
CA ASP A 146 2.33 -19.68 1.85
C ASP A 146 1.54 -18.68 2.69
N GLU A 147 2.21 -17.96 3.58
CA GLU A 147 1.64 -16.86 4.36
C GLU A 147 1.17 -15.71 3.45
N ALA A 148 2.02 -15.25 2.53
CA ALA A 148 1.66 -14.21 1.57
C ALA A 148 0.47 -14.61 0.69
N LYS A 149 0.41 -15.88 0.26
CA LYS A 149 -0.74 -16.42 -0.49
C LYS A 149 -2.00 -16.50 0.36
N ALA A 150 -1.89 -16.88 1.63
CA ALA A 150 -3.02 -16.93 2.54
C ALA A 150 -3.57 -15.53 2.80
N GLU A 151 -2.70 -14.55 3.02
CA GLU A 151 -3.09 -13.16 3.23
C GLU A 151 -3.72 -12.54 1.98
N ALA A 152 -3.15 -12.79 0.79
CA ALA A 152 -3.74 -12.33 -0.47
C ALA A 152 -5.12 -12.93 -0.75
N ARG A 153 -5.40 -14.16 -0.27
CA ARG A 153 -6.74 -14.75 -0.36
C ARG A 153 -7.71 -14.08 0.62
N ARG A 154 -7.28 -13.86 1.86
CA ARG A 154 -8.08 -13.16 2.88
C ARG A 154 -8.42 -11.74 2.45
N SER A 155 -7.44 -10.97 1.99
CA SER A 155 -7.66 -9.60 1.52
C SER A 155 -8.66 -9.56 0.35
N LYS A 156 -8.56 -10.52 -0.57
CA LYS A 156 -9.51 -10.64 -1.68
C LYS A 156 -10.92 -11.01 -1.18
N GLU A 157 -11.03 -11.95 -0.25
CA GLU A 157 -12.32 -12.32 0.36
C GLU A 157 -12.95 -11.12 1.08
N ASP A 158 -12.16 -10.36 1.83
CA ASP A 158 -12.60 -9.15 2.50
C ASP A 158 -13.08 -8.09 1.50
N GLU A 159 -12.33 -7.82 0.42
CA GLU A 159 -12.75 -6.92 -0.66
C GLU A 159 -14.05 -7.37 -1.33
N LEU A 160 -14.21 -8.68 -1.59
CA LEU A 160 -15.45 -9.23 -2.14
C LEU A 160 -16.63 -9.01 -1.19
N THR A 161 -16.44 -9.25 0.12
CA THR A 161 -17.52 -9.00 1.09
C THR A 161 -17.90 -7.52 1.17
N LEU A 162 -16.93 -6.60 1.08
CA LEU A 162 -17.20 -5.16 1.04
C LEU A 162 -17.99 -4.78 -0.21
N ALA A 163 -17.58 -5.28 -1.38
CA ALA A 163 -18.28 -5.04 -2.64
C ALA A 163 -19.71 -5.63 -2.61
N GLU A 164 -19.90 -6.83 -2.07
CA GLU A 164 -21.21 -7.45 -1.88
C GLU A 164 -22.10 -6.58 -0.97
N ASN A 165 -21.58 -6.11 0.15
CA ASN A 165 -22.31 -5.23 1.06
C ASN A 165 -22.70 -3.90 0.41
N GLU A 166 -21.81 -3.32 -0.41
CA GLU A 166 -22.12 -2.11 -1.18
C GLU A 166 -23.24 -2.36 -2.19
N VAL A 167 -23.17 -3.45 -2.95
CA VAL A 167 -24.23 -3.84 -3.89
C VAL A 167 -25.56 -4.04 -3.17
N GLN A 168 -25.58 -4.70 -2.01
CA GLN A 168 -26.79 -4.85 -1.20
C GLN A 168 -27.32 -3.49 -0.73
N GLY A 169 -26.45 -2.56 -0.33
CA GLY A 169 -26.83 -1.19 0.01
C GLY A 169 -27.46 -0.43 -1.17
N LEU A 170 -26.89 -0.57 -2.36
CA LEU A 170 -27.41 0.03 -3.59
C LEU A 170 -28.76 -0.56 -4.00
N LEU A 171 -28.93 -1.88 -3.87
CA LEU A 171 -30.20 -2.56 -4.13
C LEU A 171 -31.29 -2.09 -3.15
N ALA A 172 -30.98 -2.03 -1.85
CA ALA A 172 -31.93 -1.52 -0.86
C ALA A 172 -32.34 -0.06 -1.15
N ARG A 173 -31.39 0.79 -1.56
CA ARG A 173 -31.67 2.17 -1.96
C ARG A 173 -32.52 2.25 -3.23
N ARG A 174 -32.25 1.39 -4.22
CA ARG A 174 -33.06 1.28 -5.44
C ARG A 174 -34.50 0.92 -5.08
N ASP A 175 -34.69 -0.11 -4.26
CA ASP A 175 -36.02 -0.58 -3.89
C ASP A 175 -36.80 0.46 -3.09
N PHE A 176 -36.12 1.21 -2.21
CA PHE A 176 -36.70 2.37 -1.54
C PHE A 176 -37.17 3.46 -2.54
N LEU A 177 -36.32 3.81 -3.52
CA LEU A 177 -36.67 4.81 -4.54
C LEU A 177 -37.83 4.35 -5.43
N LEU A 178 -37.88 3.06 -5.80
CA LEU A 178 -38.99 2.51 -6.55
C LEU A 178 -40.30 2.60 -5.75
N SER A 179 -40.26 2.26 -4.46
CA SER A 179 -41.42 2.43 -3.58
C SER A 179 -41.86 3.89 -3.44
N ASP A 180 -40.94 4.85 -3.45
CA ASP A 180 -41.26 6.29 -3.40
C ASP A 180 -41.91 6.76 -4.72
N VAL A 181 -41.41 6.29 -5.86
CA VAL A 181 -42.04 6.54 -7.17
C VAL A 181 -43.47 5.99 -7.18
N ASP A 182 -43.68 4.74 -6.77
CA ASP A 182 -45.01 4.14 -6.70
C ASP A 182 -45.96 4.95 -5.80
N GLN A 183 -45.46 5.45 -4.66
CA GLN A 183 -46.23 6.29 -3.74
C GLN A 183 -46.61 7.64 -4.36
N LEU A 184 -45.68 8.28 -5.08
CA LEU A 184 -45.93 9.54 -5.78
C LEU A 184 -46.92 9.36 -6.93
N GLU A 185 -46.83 8.26 -7.67
CA GLU A 185 -47.77 7.93 -8.73
C GLU A 185 -49.19 7.75 -8.18
N GLN A 186 -49.35 6.97 -7.11
CA GLN A 186 -50.63 6.80 -6.42
C GLN A 186 -51.17 8.14 -5.90
N TYR A 187 -50.31 8.97 -5.32
CA TYR A 187 -50.71 10.29 -4.86
C TYR A 187 -51.22 11.18 -6.01
N VAL A 188 -50.50 11.23 -7.13
CA VAL A 188 -50.92 12.01 -8.31
C VAL A 188 -52.21 11.47 -8.91
N GLN A 189 -52.40 10.15 -8.97
CA GLN A 189 -53.64 9.54 -9.43
C GLN A 189 -54.82 9.95 -8.53
N ALA A 190 -54.66 9.84 -7.21
CA ALA A 190 -55.68 10.24 -6.24
C ALA A 190 -56.01 11.74 -6.34
N GLN A 191 -55.02 12.62 -6.53
CA GLN A 191 -55.28 14.06 -6.75
C GLN A 191 -56.04 14.32 -8.05
N ARG A 192 -55.72 13.59 -9.13
CA ARG A 192 -56.44 13.71 -10.41
C ARG A 192 -57.88 13.25 -10.30
N GLU A 193 -58.14 12.13 -9.63
CA GLU A 193 -59.49 11.65 -9.36
C GLU A 193 -60.29 12.67 -8.55
N ARG A 194 -59.73 13.16 -7.44
CA ARG A 194 -60.37 14.20 -6.62
C ARG A 194 -60.74 15.46 -7.41
N LEU A 195 -59.85 15.93 -8.29
CA LEU A 195 -60.12 17.08 -9.16
C LEU A 195 -61.25 16.79 -10.15
N ARG A 196 -61.30 15.57 -10.72
CA ARG A 196 -62.39 15.15 -11.61
C ARG A 196 -63.71 15.08 -10.87
N ASP A 197 -63.75 14.48 -9.68
CA ASP A 197 -64.95 14.37 -8.87
C ASP A 197 -65.48 15.77 -8.51
N THR A 198 -64.59 16.67 -8.06
CA THR A 198 -64.97 18.06 -7.76
C THR A 198 -65.50 18.78 -9.02
N ALA A 199 -64.89 18.55 -10.19
CA ALA A 199 -65.37 19.15 -11.43
C ALA A 199 -66.74 18.60 -11.85
N VAL A 200 -66.99 17.30 -11.67
CA VAL A 200 -68.30 16.68 -11.91
C VAL A 200 -69.35 17.23 -10.95
N GLU A 201 -69.06 17.30 -9.65
CA GLU A 201 -69.94 17.89 -8.64
C GLU A 201 -70.30 19.35 -9.00
N LEU A 202 -69.31 20.16 -9.37
CA LEU A 202 -69.55 21.54 -9.80
C LEU A 202 -70.41 21.60 -11.07
N HIS A 203 -70.20 20.69 -12.02
CA HIS A 203 -71.01 20.61 -13.23
C HIS A 203 -72.46 20.23 -12.92
N GLU A 204 -72.69 19.23 -12.06
CA GLU A 204 -74.04 18.84 -11.61
C GLU A 204 -74.75 20.00 -10.90
N ILE A 205 -74.05 20.75 -10.04
CA ILE A 205 -74.60 21.93 -9.37
C ILE A 205 -75.05 22.98 -10.40
N VAL A 206 -74.28 23.19 -11.47
CA VAL A 206 -74.62 24.14 -12.55
C VAL A 206 -75.86 23.68 -13.32
N GLU A 207 -75.96 22.40 -13.68
CA GLU A 207 -77.07 21.83 -14.46
C GLU A 207 -78.38 21.72 -13.65
N ARG A 208 -78.29 21.51 -12.33
CA ARG A 208 -79.44 21.39 -11.42
C ARG A 208 -80.28 22.67 -11.34
N VAL A 209 -79.72 23.85 -11.67
CA VAL A 209 -80.38 25.16 -11.56
C VAL A 209 -81.05 25.53 -12.90
N PRO A 210 -82.39 25.50 -13.02
CA PRO A 210 -83.07 25.84 -14.28
C PRO A 210 -82.85 27.32 -14.62
N GLY A 211 -82.11 27.61 -15.69
CA GLY A 211 -81.66 28.96 -16.08
C GLY A 211 -80.17 29.24 -15.85
N GLY A 212 -79.41 28.26 -15.35
CA GLY A 212 -77.99 28.36 -15.03
C GLY A 212 -77.71 29.06 -13.70
N LEU A 213 -76.42 29.20 -13.34
CA LEU A 213 -75.97 30.19 -12.35
C LEU A 213 -76.17 31.59 -12.97
N ALA A 214 -77.42 32.06 -13.04
CA ALA A 214 -77.78 33.40 -13.54
C ALA A 214 -76.82 34.45 -12.97
N ASP A 215 -76.56 35.55 -13.70
CA ASP A 215 -75.63 36.64 -13.33
C ASP A 215 -75.67 36.91 -11.81
N MET A 216 -74.79 36.23 -11.07
CA MET A 216 -74.73 36.40 -9.64
C MET A 216 -74.11 37.76 -9.43
N ARG A 217 -74.95 38.73 -9.07
CA ARG A 217 -74.55 40.10 -8.77
C ARG A 217 -73.40 40.02 -7.77
N ARG A 218 -72.19 40.43 -8.20
CA ARG A 218 -70.98 40.37 -7.37
C ARG A 218 -71.31 41.00 -6.01
N PRO A 219 -71.06 40.32 -4.89
CA PRO A 219 -71.22 40.93 -3.58
C PRO A 219 -70.36 42.20 -3.57
N LEU A 220 -70.98 43.33 -3.22
CA LEU A 220 -70.25 44.57 -3.03
C LEU A 220 -69.35 44.36 -1.82
N LEU A 221 -68.10 43.98 -2.07
CA LEU A 221 -67.07 43.95 -1.04
C LEU A 221 -66.94 45.38 -0.53
N SER A 222 -67.41 45.62 0.68
CA SER A 222 -67.29 46.91 1.34
C SER A 222 -65.80 47.23 1.51
N ALA A 223 -65.31 48.09 0.62
CA ALA A 223 -64.14 48.95 0.77
C ALA A 223 -62.73 48.33 0.91
N SER A 224 -62.37 47.32 0.11
CA SER A 224 -60.95 46.99 -0.14
C SER A 224 -60.63 46.58 -1.59
N ALA A 225 -61.36 47.11 -2.57
CA ALA A 225 -60.94 47.05 -3.97
C ALA A 225 -60.22 48.35 -4.33
N GLU A 226 -58.89 48.37 -4.21
CA GLU A 226 -58.10 49.33 -5.00
C GLU A 226 -58.38 49.07 -6.48
N PRO A 227 -58.59 50.11 -7.30
CA PRO A 227 -58.77 49.93 -8.71
C PRO A 227 -57.47 49.42 -9.32
N VAL A 228 -57.44 48.15 -9.74
CA VAL A 228 -56.43 47.69 -10.70
C VAL A 228 -56.71 48.43 -12.00
N VAL A 229 -56.02 49.54 -12.20
CA VAL A 229 -55.91 50.24 -13.48
C VAL A 229 -55.39 49.22 -14.48
N ARG A 230 -56.26 48.71 -15.35
CA ARG A 230 -55.82 48.02 -16.56
C ARG A 230 -55.03 49.02 -17.37
N ARG A 231 -53.70 48.89 -17.34
CA ARG A 231 -52.81 49.68 -18.18
C ARG A 231 -53.11 49.29 -19.63
N SER A 232 -53.90 50.11 -20.31
CA SER A 232 -54.13 50.03 -21.75
C SER A 232 -52.77 50.11 -22.45
N ALA A 233 -52.39 49.05 -23.15
CA ALA A 233 -51.23 49.08 -24.03
C ALA A 233 -51.52 50.03 -25.20
N ALA A 234 -50.75 51.12 -25.28
CA ALA A 234 -50.60 51.96 -26.47
C ALA A 234 -49.11 51.96 -26.86
N PRO A 235 -48.76 52.13 -28.15
CA PRO A 235 -47.57 51.54 -28.74
C PRO A 235 -46.30 52.28 -28.34
N ALA A 236 -45.28 51.52 -27.97
CA ALA A 236 -43.96 52.04 -27.60
C ALA A 236 -43.23 52.57 -28.84
N ALA A 237 -43.06 53.89 -28.89
CA ALA A 237 -42.11 54.55 -29.78
C ALA A 237 -40.67 54.37 -29.27
N ALA A 238 -39.74 54.30 -30.21
CA ALA A 238 -38.36 53.84 -30.10
C ALA A 238 -37.41 54.75 -29.29
N ALA A 239 -36.47 54.10 -28.58
CA ALA A 239 -35.01 54.35 -28.47
C ALA A 239 -34.46 53.99 -27.06
N PRO A 240 -33.14 53.76 -26.86
CA PRO A 240 -32.11 53.21 -27.76
C PRO A 240 -31.45 51.93 -27.18
N ALA A 241 -30.72 51.22 -28.04
CA ALA A 241 -29.97 50.01 -27.70
C ALA A 241 -28.67 50.29 -26.92
N ALA A 242 -28.38 49.46 -25.92
CA ALA A 242 -27.07 49.23 -25.31
C ALA A 242 -27.07 47.85 -24.57
N PRO A 243 -25.91 47.24 -24.28
CA PRO A 243 -25.34 46.13 -25.04
C PRO A 243 -25.61 44.74 -24.42
N ALA A 244 -25.45 43.71 -25.25
CA ALA A 244 -25.65 42.31 -24.92
C ALA A 244 -24.71 41.80 -23.79
N PRO A 245 -25.20 41.00 -22.83
CA PRO A 245 -24.37 40.07 -22.10
C PRO A 245 -24.29 38.73 -22.84
N THR A 246 -23.04 38.29 -23.01
CA THR A 246 -22.59 37.02 -23.56
C THR A 246 -23.29 35.81 -22.94
N ALA A 247 -23.53 34.81 -23.80
CA ALA A 247 -24.05 33.49 -23.49
C ALA A 247 -23.23 32.72 -22.43
N ALA A 248 -23.93 31.98 -21.57
CA ALA A 248 -23.46 30.69 -21.03
C ALA A 248 -24.63 29.85 -20.50
N VAL A 249 -25.09 28.89 -21.31
CA VAL A 249 -25.04 27.42 -21.12
C VAL A 249 -26.23 26.83 -20.33
N ALA A 250 -27.11 26.17 -21.08
CA ALA A 250 -28.09 25.19 -20.62
C ALA A 250 -27.44 23.80 -20.51
N PRO A 251 -27.90 22.90 -19.64
CA PRO A 251 -27.59 21.47 -19.75
C PRO A 251 -28.57 20.80 -20.72
N ALA A 252 -28.05 20.29 -21.83
CA ALA A 252 -28.76 19.39 -22.72
C ALA A 252 -28.74 17.97 -22.13
N ALA A 253 -29.92 17.37 -22.02
CA ALA A 253 -30.12 15.96 -21.72
C ALA A 253 -29.76 15.13 -22.96
N SER A 254 -28.94 14.09 -22.75
CA SER A 254 -28.60 13.08 -23.75
C SER A 254 -29.74 12.08 -23.89
N ALA A 255 -30.37 12.05 -25.07
CA ALA A 255 -31.15 10.92 -25.54
C ALA A 255 -30.18 9.93 -26.22
N PHE A 256 -30.18 8.68 -25.77
CA PHE A 256 -29.45 7.57 -26.38
C PHE A 256 -30.48 6.74 -27.15
N GLU A 257 -30.49 6.86 -28.48
CA GLU A 257 -31.20 5.95 -29.39
C GLU A 257 -30.28 4.76 -29.71
N LEU A 258 -30.84 3.56 -29.57
CA LEU A 258 -30.29 2.28 -30.01
C LEU A 258 -30.54 2.13 -31.51
N ASP A 259 -29.47 2.07 -32.30
CA ASP A 259 -29.52 1.45 -33.62
C ASP A 259 -28.81 0.09 -33.56
N ALA A 260 -29.56 -0.92 -33.98
CA ALA A 260 -29.12 -2.27 -34.24
C ALA A 260 -28.47 -2.36 -35.63
N ASP A 261 -27.73 -3.45 -35.84
CA ASP A 261 -27.11 -3.92 -37.07
C ASP A 261 -25.70 -3.36 -37.37
N ASP A 262 -24.68 -4.03 -36.83
CA ASP A 262 -23.56 -4.52 -37.66
C ASP A 262 -22.76 -5.61 -36.92
N ASP A 263 -22.89 -6.84 -37.41
CA ASP A 263 -21.93 -7.94 -37.18
C ASP A 263 -20.64 -7.61 -37.97
N PRO A 264 -19.45 -7.93 -37.45
CA PRO A 264 -18.77 -9.03 -38.16
C PRO A 264 -17.98 -9.99 -37.26
N MET A 265 -18.34 -11.26 -37.43
CA MET A 265 -17.48 -12.43 -37.32
C MET A 265 -16.09 -12.25 -37.97
N SER A 266 -15.09 -12.74 -37.22
CA SER A 266 -13.80 -13.35 -37.63
C SER A 266 -13.05 -12.79 -38.84
N LEU A 267 -11.78 -12.40 -38.65
CA LEU A 267 -10.68 -12.73 -39.56
C LEU A 267 -9.30 -12.37 -38.96
N PHE A 268 -8.40 -13.36 -39.01
CA PHE A 268 -6.93 -13.35 -38.86
C PHE A 268 -6.28 -13.61 -37.49
N ALA A 269 -5.33 -14.53 -37.59
CA ALA A 269 -4.70 -15.37 -36.59
C ALA A 269 -3.31 -14.79 -36.16
N PRO A 270 -2.58 -15.46 -35.24
CA PRO A 270 -1.38 -14.95 -34.57
C PRO A 270 -0.10 -15.31 -35.33
N ASP A 271 0.94 -14.47 -35.20
CA ASP A 271 2.37 -14.69 -35.51
C ASP A 271 3.10 -13.39 -35.02
N ASP A 272 4.29 -13.30 -34.43
CA ASP A 272 5.36 -14.25 -34.09
C ASP A 272 6.39 -13.50 -33.19
N VAL A 273 6.88 -14.15 -32.10
CA VAL A 273 8.20 -14.07 -31.37
C VAL A 273 8.83 -12.70 -30.92
N PRO A 274 9.76 -12.63 -29.92
CA PRO A 274 10.46 -13.71 -29.23
C PRO A 274 10.61 -13.65 -27.69
N THR A 275 10.81 -14.85 -27.16
CA THR A 275 11.37 -15.22 -25.86
C THR A 275 12.72 -14.56 -25.59
N GLY A 276 12.82 -13.88 -24.44
CA GLY A 276 14.08 -13.44 -23.84
C GLY A 276 14.07 -13.78 -22.36
N GLU A 277 14.83 -14.81 -21.99
CA GLU A 277 15.11 -15.21 -20.62
C GLU A 277 15.86 -14.09 -19.86
N VAL A 278 15.44 -13.78 -18.63
CA VAL A 278 16.33 -13.23 -17.59
C VAL A 278 15.88 -13.69 -16.20
N PRO A 279 16.83 -13.95 -15.28
CA PRO A 279 16.68 -14.97 -14.25
C PRO A 279 16.09 -14.47 -12.94
N LEU A 280 15.46 -15.41 -12.23
CA LEU A 280 15.14 -15.33 -10.80
C LEU A 280 16.39 -15.01 -9.98
N THR A 281 16.38 -13.89 -9.25
CA THR A 281 17.25 -13.69 -8.10
C THR A 281 16.43 -13.53 -6.82
N ALA A 282 16.90 -14.26 -5.83
CA ALA A 282 16.28 -14.59 -4.57
C ALA A 282 16.21 -13.44 -3.56
N SER A 283 15.09 -13.42 -2.82
CA SER A 283 14.96 -13.37 -1.35
C SER A 283 16.04 -12.66 -0.52
N MET A 284 15.61 -11.70 0.32
CA MET A 284 15.92 -11.79 1.75
C MET A 284 14.76 -11.31 2.65
N PRO A 285 14.62 -11.90 3.86
CA PRO A 285 13.53 -11.68 4.80
C PRO A 285 13.85 -10.54 5.79
N MET A 286 12.84 -9.84 6.29
CA MET A 286 12.99 -8.96 7.45
C MET A 286 12.26 -9.53 8.66
N ASP A 287 13.07 -9.67 9.69
CA ASP A 287 12.85 -10.15 11.03
C ASP A 287 11.85 -9.28 11.82
N ALA A 288 11.26 -9.92 12.83
CA ALA A 288 10.18 -9.41 13.65
C ALA A 288 10.63 -8.38 14.70
N GLY A 289 9.65 -7.57 15.13
CA GLY A 289 9.66 -6.91 16.43
C GLY A 289 9.74 -5.40 16.34
N HIS A 290 8.65 -4.72 16.68
CA HIS A 290 8.56 -3.83 17.84
C HIS A 290 7.08 -3.49 18.04
N GLY A 291 6.53 -3.92 19.19
CA GLY A 291 5.15 -3.65 19.56
C GLY A 291 4.93 -2.17 19.85
N ILE A 292 3.80 -1.65 19.38
CA ILE A 292 3.18 -0.44 19.92
C ILE A 292 1.70 -0.76 20.14
N THR A 293 1.37 -1.01 21.41
CA THR A 293 0.02 -1.02 21.93
C THR A 293 -0.57 0.38 21.83
N ALA A 294 -1.63 0.55 21.04
CA ALA A 294 -2.52 1.70 21.15
C ALA A 294 -3.95 1.17 21.33
N GLU A 295 -4.37 1.07 22.59
CA GLU A 295 -5.77 0.87 22.96
C GLU A 295 -6.59 2.08 22.49
N VAL A 296 -7.54 1.85 21.59
CA VAL A 296 -8.60 2.80 21.28
C VAL A 296 -9.86 2.32 22.03
N PRO A 297 -10.43 3.10 22.96
CA PRO A 297 -11.61 2.65 23.70
C PRO A 297 -12.86 2.71 22.81
N ILE A 298 -13.45 1.54 22.56
CA ILE A 298 -14.76 1.40 21.90
C ILE A 298 -15.84 1.81 22.90
N ILE A 299 -16.47 2.97 22.68
CA ILE A 299 -17.69 3.38 23.37
C ILE A 299 -18.84 2.53 22.84
N ARG A 300 -19.36 1.62 23.67
CA ARG A 300 -20.60 0.85 23.39
C ARG A 300 -21.83 1.65 23.81
N PRO A 301 -22.86 1.79 22.97
CA PRO A 301 -24.12 2.39 23.39
C PRO A 301 -25.04 1.35 24.04
N GLY A 302 -25.47 1.64 25.27
CA GLY A 302 -26.79 1.28 25.80
C GLY A 302 -27.03 -0.17 26.24
N SER A 303 -26.95 -0.41 27.55
CA SER A 303 -27.89 -1.32 28.22
C SER A 303 -28.23 -0.76 29.61
N LYS A 304 -29.53 -0.65 29.86
CA LYS A 304 -30.18 -0.20 31.10
C LYS A 304 -30.12 -1.30 32.18
N ASN A 305 -30.36 -0.87 33.44
CA ASN A 305 -30.46 -1.62 34.71
C ASN A 305 -29.10 -2.03 35.31
N ASP A 306 -28.73 -1.74 36.56
CA ASP A 306 -29.53 -1.60 37.79
C ASP A 306 -28.76 -0.83 38.90
N PRO A 307 -29.36 -0.53 40.06
CA PRO A 307 -29.19 0.74 40.79
C PRO A 307 -28.15 0.74 41.92
N PHE A 308 -27.73 1.95 42.30
CA PHE A 308 -27.33 2.39 43.65
C PHE A 308 -26.74 1.35 44.60
N ARG A 309 -25.41 1.37 44.77
CA ARG A 309 -24.76 1.06 46.06
C ARG A 309 -23.82 2.20 46.45
N ILE A 310 -24.36 3.08 47.28
CA ILE A 310 -23.62 4.10 48.04
C ILE A 310 -22.85 3.37 49.14
N GLY A 311 -21.61 3.80 49.37
CA GLY A 311 -20.72 3.27 50.38
C GLY A 311 -21.25 3.40 51.80
N GLY A 312 -20.72 2.57 52.67
CA GLY A 312 -21.00 2.57 54.10
C GLY A 312 -20.01 1.65 54.80
N ASP A 313 -18.78 2.13 54.93
CA ASP A 313 -17.85 1.67 55.95
C ASP A 313 -17.87 2.76 57.03
N GLU A 314 -18.38 2.43 58.22
CA GLU A 314 -17.94 2.92 59.53
C GLU A 314 -18.98 2.64 60.64
N LEU A 315 -18.53 1.80 61.58
CA LEU A 315 -18.65 1.96 63.04
C LEU A 315 -20.02 1.79 63.75
N ARG A 316 -20.01 0.74 64.60
CA ARG A 316 -20.87 0.35 65.75
C ARG A 316 -22.01 -0.61 65.50
#